data_AF-A0A9D6UYX3-F1
#
_entry.id   AF-A0A9D6UYX3-F1
#
_cell.length_a   1.000
_cell.length_b   1.000
_cell.length_c   1.000
_cell.angle_alpha   90.00
_cell.angle_beta   90.00
_cell.angle_gamma   90.00
#
_symmetry.space_group_name_H-M   'P 1'
#
loop_
_entity.id
_entity.type
_entity.pdbx_description
1 polymer ?
#
loop_
_entity_poly.entity_id
_entity_poly.type
_entity_poly.pdbx_seq_one_letter_code
_entity_poly.pdbx_strand_id
1 'polypeptide(L)'
;MKEIKEIAKALAKGDVDAAYEARSRLDPTDEVLEHEAREVVRQAIIAYLKKGLIYKARETESRFKLPKDAVDEAIKQAVLSSFRDGNVKRVEELRRDLPINRTLADELIEFCASWGKPDSIACLQTVLA
;
A
#
# COMPACT_ATOMS: atom_id res chain seq x y z
N MET A 1 -11.07 20.12 1.86
CA MET A 1 -9.77 19.95 2.56
C MET A 1 -9.90 19.52 4.03
N LYS A 2 -10.89 19.98 4.81
CA LYS A 2 -11.03 19.60 6.23
C LYS A 2 -11.27 18.09 6.37
N GLU A 3 -12.12 17.54 5.52
CA GLU A 3 -12.54 16.14 5.46
C GLU A 3 -11.35 15.24 5.08
N ILE A 4 -10.55 15.64 4.09
CA ILE A 4 -9.30 14.92 3.72
C ILE A 4 -8.35 14.81 4.92
N LYS A 5 -8.20 15.89 5.71
CA LYS A 5 -7.39 15.87 6.94
C LYS A 5 -8.00 14.96 8.01
N GLU A 6 -9.33 14.90 8.11
CA GLU A 6 -10.03 13.99 9.02
C GLU A 6 -9.80 12.53 8.64
N ILE A 7 -9.92 12.19 7.35
CA ILE A 7 -9.61 10.86 6.80
C ILE A 7 -8.17 10.48 7.16
N ALA A 8 -7.20 11.35 6.83
CA ALA A 8 -5.79 11.11 7.11
C ALA A 8 -5.52 10.91 8.60
N LYS A 9 -6.12 11.72 9.47
CA LYS A 9 -5.96 11.64 10.93
C LYS A 9 -6.57 10.36 11.51
N ALA A 10 -7.73 9.95 11.02
CA ALA A 10 -8.39 8.72 11.44
C ALA A 10 -7.56 7.49 11.03
N LEU A 11 -7.10 7.44 9.78
CA LEU A 11 -6.22 6.37 9.29
C LEU A 11 -4.85 6.36 10.00
N ALA A 12 -4.28 7.52 10.34
CA ALA A 12 -3.04 7.54 11.12
C ALA A 12 -3.18 6.87 12.50
N LYS A 13 -4.38 6.90 13.10
CA LYS A 13 -4.73 6.20 14.34
C LYS A 13 -5.20 4.76 14.10
N GLY A 14 -5.39 4.37 12.84
CA GLY A 14 -5.91 3.09 12.45
C GLY A 14 -7.40 2.91 12.73
N ASP A 15 -8.17 4.00 12.69
CA ASP A 15 -9.62 4.04 12.82
C ASP A 15 -10.24 4.13 11.41
N VAL A 16 -10.53 2.96 10.83
CA VAL A 16 -11.03 2.84 9.45
C VAL A 16 -12.48 3.31 9.33
N ASP A 17 -13.29 3.06 10.36
CA ASP A 17 -14.69 3.49 10.39
C ASP A 17 -14.80 5.01 10.40
N ALA A 18 -14.08 5.70 11.29
CA ALA A 18 -14.10 7.17 11.32
C ALA A 18 -13.57 7.79 10.01
N ALA A 19 -12.57 7.16 9.39
CA ALA A 19 -12.06 7.58 8.09
C ALA A 19 -13.12 7.42 6.99
N TYR A 20 -13.85 6.30 6.98
CA TYR A 20 -14.90 6.04 6.00
C TYR A 20 -16.09 6.98 6.17
N GLU A 21 -16.49 7.26 7.41
CA GLU A 21 -17.50 8.27 7.72
C GLU A 21 -17.09 9.67 7.23
N ALA A 22 -15.81 10.03 7.40
CA ALA A 22 -15.29 11.30 6.86
C ALA A 22 -15.32 11.35 5.34
N ARG A 23 -14.96 10.25 4.67
CA ARG A 23 -15.05 10.12 3.21
C ARG A 23 -16.48 10.21 2.70
N SER A 24 -17.45 9.68 3.43
CA SER A 24 -18.88 9.70 3.05
C SER A 24 -19.50 11.10 3.06
N ARG A 25 -18.82 12.09 3.67
CA ARG A 25 -19.23 13.51 3.65
C ARG A 25 -18.66 14.29 2.46
N LEU A 26 -17.78 13.70 1.66
CA LEU A 26 -17.25 14.34 0.46
C LEU A 26 -18.32 14.38 -0.64
N ASP A 27 -18.31 15.44 -1.44
CA ASP A 27 -19.10 15.48 -2.67
C ASP A 27 -18.46 14.52 -3.69
N PRO A 28 -19.15 13.45 -4.13
CA PRO A 28 -18.60 12.47 -5.06
C PRO A 28 -18.41 13.03 -6.48
N THR A 29 -18.98 14.22 -6.79
CA THR A 29 -18.80 14.89 -8.09
C THR A 29 -17.57 15.78 -8.15
N ASP A 30 -16.95 16.07 -6.99
CA ASP A 30 -15.67 16.76 -6.92
C ASP A 30 -14.54 15.74 -7.16
N GLU A 31 -14.13 15.62 -8.42
CA GLU A 31 -13.07 14.69 -8.84
C GLU A 31 -11.73 14.96 -8.14
N VAL A 32 -11.44 16.23 -7.80
CA VAL A 32 -10.19 16.61 -7.14
C VAL A 32 -10.20 16.09 -5.70
N LEU A 33 -11.28 16.33 -4.95
CA LEU A 33 -11.41 15.84 -3.58
C LEU A 33 -11.47 14.31 -3.52
N GLU A 34 -12.17 13.66 -4.45
CA GLU A 34 -12.23 12.20 -4.51
C GLU A 34 -10.85 11.60 -4.83
N HIS A 35 -10.08 12.23 -5.73
CA HIS A 35 -8.69 11.84 -6.00
C HIS A 35 -7.80 12.02 -4.75
N GLU A 36 -7.86 13.16 -4.08
CA GLU A 36 -7.11 13.41 -2.84
C GLU A 36 -7.45 12.39 -1.75
N ALA A 37 -8.73 12.05 -1.58
CA ALA A 37 -9.18 11.07 -0.61
C ALA A 37 -8.61 9.68 -0.92
N ARG A 38 -8.64 9.25 -2.18
CA ARG A 38 -8.05 7.98 -2.62
C ARG A 38 -6.56 7.92 -2.36
N GLU A 39 -5.84 9.01 -2.64
CA GLU A 39 -4.39 9.06 -2.38
C GLU A 39 -4.07 8.97 -0.88
N VAL A 40 -4.83 9.65 -0.02
CA VAL A 40 -4.67 9.52 1.44
C VAL A 40 -4.89 8.08 1.90
N VAL A 41 -5.91 7.41 1.37
CA VAL A 41 -6.22 6.00 1.69
C VAL A 41 -5.10 5.08 1.20
N ARG A 42 -4.60 5.28 -0.02
CA ARG A 42 -3.48 4.52 -0.60
C ARG A 42 -2.22 4.65 0.27
N GLN A 43 -1.88 5.87 0.69
CA GLN A 43 -0.74 6.12 1.58
C GLN A 43 -0.91 5.46 2.96
N ALA A 44 -2.12 5.44 3.50
CA ALA A 44 -2.39 4.73 4.75
C ALA A 44 -2.19 3.22 4.62
N ILE A 45 -2.67 2.61 3.52
CA ILE A 45 -2.44 1.18 3.22
C ILE A 45 -0.95 0.88 3.17
N ILE A 46 -0.15 1.67 2.43
CA ILE A 46 1.30 1.51 2.37
C ILE A 46 1.91 1.56 3.78
N ALA A 47 1.52 2.55 4.59
CA ALA A 47 2.02 2.70 5.95
C ALA A 47 1.65 1.52 6.86
N TYR A 48 0.44 0.99 6.75
CA TYR A 48 0.02 -0.21 7.47
C TYR A 48 0.83 -1.44 7.05
N LEU A 49 1.01 -1.66 5.75
CA LEU A 49 1.80 -2.76 5.21
C LEU A 49 3.26 -2.70 5.69
N LYS A 50 3.90 -1.52 5.61
CA LYS A 50 5.25 -1.30 6.16
C LYS A 50 5.34 -1.63 7.65
N LYS A 51 4.30 -1.34 8.42
CA LYS A 51 4.21 -1.63 9.86
C LYS A 51 3.77 -3.08 10.17
N GLY A 52 3.37 -3.87 9.17
CA GLY A 52 2.92 -5.26 9.35
C GLY A 52 1.47 -5.35 9.81
N LEU A 53 0.72 -4.26 9.69
CA LEU A 53 -0.71 -4.17 10.03
C LEU A 53 -1.56 -4.64 8.84
N ILE A 54 -1.32 -5.87 8.37
CA ILE A 54 -1.94 -6.44 7.15
C ILE A 54 -3.47 -6.44 7.25
N TYR A 55 -4.02 -6.81 8.42
CA TYR A 55 -5.47 -6.75 8.66
C TYR A 55 -6.04 -5.34 8.42
N LYS A 56 -5.40 -4.30 8.95
CA LYS A 56 -5.85 -2.91 8.77
C LYS A 56 -5.73 -2.44 7.32
N ALA A 57 -4.68 -2.86 6.61
CA ALA A 57 -4.52 -2.59 5.19
C ALA A 57 -5.67 -3.18 4.36
N ARG A 58 -6.00 -4.46 4.57
CA ARG A 58 -7.10 -5.16 3.89
C ARG A 58 -8.47 -4.60 4.27
N GLU A 59 -8.68 -4.27 5.54
CA GLU A 59 -9.92 -3.63 6.01
C GLU A 59 -10.13 -2.27 5.33
N THR A 60 -9.05 -1.47 5.22
CA THR A 60 -9.08 -0.18 4.53
C THR A 60 -9.35 -0.33 3.03
N GLU A 61 -8.64 -1.24 2.35
CA GLU A 61 -8.89 -1.58 0.96
C GLU A 61 -10.36 -1.93 0.71
N SER A 62 -10.90 -2.86 1.51
CA SER A 62 -12.27 -3.37 1.38
C SER A 62 -13.32 -2.28 1.61
N ARG A 63 -13.16 -1.47 2.67
CA ARG A 63 -14.10 -0.39 3.00
C ARG A 63 -14.10 0.71 1.95
N PHE A 64 -12.93 1.10 1.46
CA PHE A 64 -12.83 2.19 0.50
C PHE A 64 -13.06 1.77 -0.95
N LYS A 65 -13.11 0.45 -1.22
CA LYS A 65 -13.30 -0.14 -2.55
C LYS A 65 -12.28 0.40 -3.56
N LEU A 66 -11.00 0.40 -3.17
CA LEU A 66 -9.96 0.87 -4.06
C LEU A 66 -9.86 -0.02 -5.31
N PRO A 67 -9.57 0.57 -6.48
CA PRO A 67 -9.21 -0.17 -7.68
C PRO A 67 -8.02 -1.10 -7.43
N LYS A 68 -8.04 -2.28 -8.07
CA LYS A 68 -7.00 -3.32 -7.87
C LYS A 68 -5.60 -2.81 -8.19
N ASP A 69 -5.45 -2.04 -9.27
CA ASP A 69 -4.20 -1.41 -9.68
C ASP A 69 -3.65 -0.46 -8.60
N ALA A 70 -4.51 0.32 -7.93
CA ALA A 70 -4.09 1.17 -6.81
C ALA A 70 -3.61 0.36 -5.59
N VAL A 71 -4.22 -0.80 -5.34
CA VAL A 71 -3.81 -1.73 -4.28
C VAL A 71 -2.49 -2.41 -4.64
N ASP A 72 -2.37 -2.93 -5.86
CA ASP A 72 -1.15 -3.57 -6.36
C ASP A 72 0.03 -2.59 -6.28
N GLU A 73 -0.15 -1.32 -6.67
CA GLU A 73 0.87 -0.28 -6.52
C GLU A 73 1.24 0.00 -5.05
N ALA A 74 0.26 0.02 -4.15
CA ALA A 74 0.52 0.17 -2.71
C ALA A 74 1.35 -1.02 -2.16
N ILE A 75 1.06 -2.24 -2.60
CA ILE A 75 1.82 -3.45 -2.25
C ILE A 75 3.25 -3.32 -2.78
N LYS A 76 3.43 -2.92 -4.05
CA LYS A 76 4.78 -2.73 -4.62
C LYS A 76 5.60 -1.75 -3.79
N GLN A 77 5.02 -0.59 -3.47
CA GLN A 77 5.71 0.45 -2.69
C GLN A 77 6.06 -0.04 -1.28
N ALA A 78 5.17 -0.79 -0.63
CA ALA A 78 5.46 -1.38 0.68
C ALA A 78 6.59 -2.41 0.62
N VAL A 79 6.61 -3.28 -0.39
CA VAL A 79 7.68 -4.27 -0.61
C VAL A 79 9.01 -3.60 -0.90
N LEU A 80 9.06 -2.72 -1.92
CA LEU A 80 10.29 -2.04 -2.33
C LEU A 80 10.88 -1.18 -1.21
N SER A 81 10.02 -0.48 -0.46
CA SER A 81 10.50 0.32 0.67
C SER A 81 11.04 -0.56 1.80
N SER A 82 10.34 -1.64 2.16
CA SER A 82 10.84 -2.59 3.18
C SER A 82 12.16 -3.23 2.76
N PHE A 83 12.28 -3.59 1.47
CA PHE A 83 13.50 -4.13 0.89
C PHE A 83 14.64 -3.12 0.88
N ARG A 84 14.37 -1.87 0.46
CA ARG A 84 15.35 -0.76 0.49
C ARG A 84 15.83 -0.46 1.90
N ASP A 85 14.96 -0.58 2.90
CA ASP A 85 15.27 -0.40 4.32
C ASP A 85 16.05 -1.62 4.89
N GLY A 86 16.36 -2.63 4.06
CA GLY A 86 17.10 -3.84 4.45
C GLY A 86 16.25 -4.88 5.21
N ASN A 87 14.94 -4.68 5.29
CA ASN A 87 14.03 -5.52 6.07
C ASN A 87 13.48 -6.69 5.24
N VAL A 88 14.36 -7.65 4.91
CA VAL A 88 14.01 -8.84 4.12
C VAL A 88 12.90 -9.66 4.76
N LYS A 89 12.92 -9.83 6.09
CA LYS A 89 11.86 -10.53 6.84
C LYS A 89 10.48 -9.90 6.61
N ARG A 90 10.39 -8.56 6.55
CA ARG A 90 9.14 -7.87 6.25
C ARG A 90 8.67 -8.14 4.81
N VAL A 91 9.58 -8.25 3.86
CA VAL A 91 9.23 -8.64 2.48
C VAL A 91 8.67 -10.06 2.43
N GLU A 92 9.26 -11.01 3.17
CA GLU A 92 8.75 -12.38 3.30
C GLU A 92 7.35 -12.43 3.94
N GLU A 93 7.12 -11.65 5.01
CA GLU A 93 5.81 -11.51 5.65
C GLU A 93 4.77 -10.96 4.67
N LEU A 94 5.11 -9.88 3.95
CA LEU A 94 4.23 -9.27 2.94
C LEU A 94 3.90 -10.26 1.82
N ARG A 95 4.89 -11.00 1.31
CA ARG A 95 4.66 -12.03 0.30
C ARG A 95 3.69 -13.10 0.77
N ARG A 96 3.83 -13.58 2.01
CA ARG A 96 2.97 -14.63 2.55
C ARG A 96 1.53 -14.17 2.70
N ASP A 97 1.35 -12.93 3.15
CA ASP A 97 0.06 -12.41 3.58
C ASP A 97 -0.65 -11.56 2.51
N LEU A 98 -0.04 -11.30 1.36
CA LEU A 98 -0.62 -10.49 0.29
C LEU A 98 -0.66 -11.25 -1.05
N PRO A 99 -1.56 -10.89 -1.96
CA PRO A 99 -1.70 -11.55 -3.26
C PRO A 99 -0.60 -11.12 -4.24
N ILE A 100 0.67 -11.30 -3.88
CA ILE A 100 1.81 -11.05 -4.77
C ILE A 100 1.90 -12.19 -5.78
N ASN A 101 1.27 -11.99 -6.93
CA ASN A 101 1.33 -12.93 -8.05
C ASN A 101 2.64 -12.77 -8.84
N ARG A 102 2.85 -13.68 -9.80
CA ARG A 102 4.07 -13.69 -10.63
C ARG A 102 4.29 -12.37 -11.38
N THR A 103 3.24 -11.78 -11.98
CA THR A 103 3.35 -10.49 -12.68
C THR A 103 3.83 -9.39 -11.74
N LEU A 104 3.25 -9.31 -10.54
CA LEU A 104 3.65 -8.32 -9.53
C LEU A 104 5.09 -8.53 -9.06
N ALA A 105 5.49 -9.79 -8.86
CA ALA A 105 6.86 -10.14 -8.49
C ALA A 105 7.87 -9.79 -9.60
N ASP A 106 7.54 -10.07 -10.86
CA ASP A 106 8.39 -9.77 -12.01
C ASP A 106 8.59 -8.25 -12.13
N GLU A 107 7.53 -7.44 -11.97
CA GLU A 107 7.61 -5.98 -11.98
C GLU A 107 8.47 -5.44 -10.83
N LEU A 108 8.37 -6.03 -9.63
CA LEU A 108 9.23 -5.68 -8.49
C LEU A 108 10.71 -5.97 -8.77
N ILE A 109 11.00 -7.12 -9.38
CA ILE A 109 12.35 -7.55 -9.75
C ILE A 109 12.93 -6.64 -10.83
N GLU A 110 12.15 -6.31 -11.87
CA GLU A 110 12.56 -5.39 -12.94
C GLU A 110 12.86 -3.99 -12.38
N PHE A 111 12.00 -3.49 -11.48
CA PHE A 111 12.26 -2.22 -10.81
C PHE A 111 13.54 -2.25 -9.98
N CYS A 112 13.79 -3.31 -9.22
CA CYS A 112 15.06 -3.47 -8.49
C CYS A 112 16.27 -3.62 -9.42
N ALA A 113 16.10 -4.21 -10.61
CA ALA A 113 17.17 -4.32 -11.60
C ALA A 113 17.63 -2.94 -12.10
N SER A 114 16.71 -1.98 -12.19
CA SER A 114 17.04 -0.58 -12.53
C SER A 114 18.00 0.09 -11.52
N TRP A 115 18.13 -0.45 -10.31
CA TRP A 115 19.06 0.07 -9.30
C TRP A 115 20.52 -0.37 -9.53
N GLY A 116 20.78 -1.27 -10.49
CA GLY A 116 22.13 -1.70 -10.85
C GLY A 116 22.83 -2.53 -9.76
N LYS A 117 22.08 -3.26 -8.94
CA LYS A 117 22.62 -4.08 -7.83
C LYS A 117 22.24 -5.56 -8.00
N PRO A 118 23.10 -6.40 -8.63
CA PRO A 118 22.81 -7.80 -8.89
C PRO A 118 22.44 -8.62 -7.65
N ASP A 119 23.13 -8.39 -6.53
CA ASP A 119 22.85 -9.09 -5.26
C ASP A 119 21.45 -8.77 -4.72
N SER A 120 20.98 -7.54 -4.92
CA SER A 120 19.63 -7.13 -4.53
C SER A 120 18.57 -7.82 -5.39
N ILE A 121 18.83 -8.01 -6.68
CA ILE A 121 17.94 -8.75 -7.59
C ILE A 121 17.85 -10.21 -7.15
N ALA A 122 18.99 -10.88 -6.92
CA ALA A 122 19.04 -12.28 -6.51
C ALA A 122 18.34 -12.53 -5.16
N CYS A 123 18.52 -11.60 -4.21
CA CYS A 123 17.82 -11.63 -2.94
C CYS A 123 16.30 -11.53 -3.12
N LEU A 124 15.83 -10.53 -3.88
CA LEU A 124 14.40 -10.34 -4.08
C LEU A 124 13.76 -11.49 -4.88
N GLN A 125 14.46 -12.03 -5.88
CA GLN A 125 14.06 -13.23 -6.60
C GLN A 125 13.87 -14.42 -5.66
N THR A 126 14.82 -14.65 -4.76
CA THR A 126 14.72 -15.74 -3.76
C THR A 126 13.53 -15.52 -2.83
N VAL A 127 13.33 -14.29 -2.38
CA VAL A 127 12.27 -13.94 -1.44
C VAL A 127 10.90 -13.97 -2.11
N LEU A 128 10.78 -13.70 -3.41
CA LEU A 128 9.52 -13.64 -4.16
C LEU A 128 9.17 -14.89 -5.00
N ALA A 129 10.13 -15.80 -5.24
CA ALA A 129 9.95 -17.06 -5.99
C ALA A 129 9.14 -18.11 -5.25
#